data_AF-A0A0F9V3E3-F1
#
_entry.id   AF-A0A0F9V3E3-F1
#
_cell.length_a   1.000
_cell.length_b   1.000
_cell.length_c   1.000
_cell.angle_alpha   90.00
_cell.angle_beta   90.00
_cell.angle_gamma   90.00
#
_symmetry.space_group_name_H-M   'P 1'
#
loop_
_entity.id
_entity.type
_entity.pdbx_description
1 polymer ?
#
loop_
_entity_poly.entity_id
_entity_poly.type
_entity_poly.pdbx_seq_one_letter_code
_entity_poly.pdbx_strand_id
1 'polypeptide(L)'
;MECKNCQNNLRTDFSYCPDCGSKVIRNRLTVKNLWYDATERFFNIDNTFLTTLKHLFTKPDAVIGGYINGVRKKYLNPISYFTIAITLGGLFVYVYTEFFPNALEFDFLYQSGDSMTEAEKIGQDLQKKINTYMFKYQSLVYIAMLPFLALISRLVFINKKQFNLSEHFVINIYAYSQMSIIINTLYLLTIWNPQILYYVSFSNLIFQIGFFTWVFYKLFNLTIKHTILKLLLFLVLLGAVFSVFIIAISIYMAFFTDTFQNMTP
;
A
#
# COMPACT_ATOMS: atom_id res chain seq x y z
N MET A 1 33.70 -26.72 17.39
CA MET A 1 34.25 -25.36 17.48
C MET A 1 33.47 -24.61 18.54
N GLU A 2 34.10 -23.72 19.30
CA GLU A 2 33.39 -23.01 20.35
C GLU A 2 32.68 -21.76 19.81
N CYS A 3 31.45 -21.50 20.25
CA CYS A 3 30.76 -20.27 19.91
C CYS A 3 31.41 -19.09 20.63
N LYS A 4 31.87 -18.07 19.89
CA LYS A 4 32.50 -16.87 20.48
C LYS A 4 31.57 -16.04 21.37
N ASN A 5 30.25 -16.25 21.31
CA ASN A 5 29.27 -15.49 22.10
C ASN A 5 28.83 -16.22 23.37
N CYS A 6 28.35 -17.46 23.25
CA CYS A 6 27.85 -18.22 24.40
C CYS A 6 28.81 -19.32 24.90
N GLN A 7 29.99 -19.47 24.29
CA GLN A 7 31.02 -20.47 24.65
C GLN A 7 30.57 -21.94 24.57
N ASN A 8 29.35 -22.21 24.10
CA ASN A 8 28.90 -23.57 23.87
C ASN A 8 29.62 -24.23 22.69
N ASN A 9 29.74 -25.55 22.76
CA ASN A 9 30.36 -26.34 21.73
C ASN A 9 29.43 -26.45 20.51
N LEU A 10 29.91 -25.99 19.37
CA LEU A 10 29.19 -25.87 18.12
C LEU A 10 29.78 -26.82 17.08
N ARG A 11 28.91 -27.45 16.27
CA ARG A 11 29.38 -28.17 15.08
C ARG A 11 29.99 -27.20 14.06
N THR A 12 30.96 -27.66 13.29
CA THR A 12 31.74 -26.82 12.35
C THR A 12 30.96 -26.42 11.10
N ASP A 13 29.89 -27.16 10.77
CA ASP A 13 29.00 -26.92 9.62
C ASP A 13 27.97 -25.81 9.86
N PHE A 14 27.76 -25.40 11.11
CA PHE A 14 26.79 -24.35 11.44
C PHE A 14 27.30 -22.95 11.05
N SER A 15 26.44 -22.20 10.37
CA SER A 15 26.69 -20.78 10.06
C SER A 15 26.12 -19.83 11.11
N TYR A 16 25.21 -20.32 11.97
CA TYR A 16 24.64 -19.61 13.10
C TYR A 16 24.60 -20.54 14.32
N CYS A 17 24.82 -20.00 15.51
CA CYS A 17 24.71 -20.75 16.75
C CYS A 17 23.23 -21.03 17.08
N PRO A 18 22.82 -22.28 17.34
CA PRO A 18 21.45 -22.60 17.70
C PRO A 18 21.06 -22.08 19.10
N ASP A 19 22.04 -21.98 20.01
CA ASP A 19 21.75 -21.58 21.41
C ASP A 19 21.60 -20.06 21.57
N CYS A 20 22.44 -19.27 20.88
CA CYS A 20 22.45 -17.81 21.03
C CYS A 20 22.10 -17.03 19.76
N GLY A 21 21.85 -17.70 18.63
CA GLY A 21 21.49 -17.07 17.36
C GLY A 21 22.61 -16.29 16.65
N SER A 22 23.82 -16.23 17.23
CA SER A 22 24.94 -15.46 16.64
C SER A 22 25.47 -16.07 15.34
N LYS A 23 25.79 -15.23 14.34
CA LYS A 23 26.44 -15.65 13.08
C LYS A 23 27.87 -16.07 13.37
N VAL A 24 28.28 -17.23 12.85
CA VAL A 24 29.65 -17.73 13.00
C VAL A 24 30.57 -17.03 12.01
N ILE A 25 31.36 -16.06 12.48
CA ILE A 25 32.30 -15.32 11.65
C ILE A 25 33.64 -16.07 11.58
N ARG A 26 33.94 -16.62 10.41
CA ARG A 26 35.19 -17.35 10.11
C ARG A 26 36.30 -16.47 9.55
N ASN A 27 35.95 -15.32 8.97
CA ASN A 27 36.89 -14.40 8.32
C ASN A 27 37.36 -13.33 9.31
N ARG A 28 38.56 -12.77 9.09
CA ARG A 28 38.99 -11.55 9.80
C ARG A 28 38.13 -10.36 9.37
N LEU A 29 37.99 -9.39 10.27
CA LEU A 29 37.41 -8.09 9.93
C LEU A 29 38.28 -7.43 8.86
N THR A 30 37.67 -7.14 7.72
CA THR A 30 38.25 -6.38 6.63
C THR A 30 37.23 -5.33 6.21
N VAL A 31 37.67 -4.25 5.60
CA VAL A 31 36.77 -3.20 5.08
C VAL A 31 35.72 -3.80 4.15
N LYS A 32 36.10 -4.80 3.33
CA LYS A 32 35.18 -5.53 2.46
C LYS A 32 34.12 -6.32 3.24
N ASN A 33 34.52 -7.07 4.27
CA ASN A 33 33.57 -7.85 5.08
C ASN A 33 32.64 -6.94 5.90
N LEU A 34 33.15 -5.81 6.41
CA LEU A 34 32.34 -4.81 7.10
C LEU A 34 31.31 -4.16 6.17
N TRP A 35 31.72 -3.82 4.94
CA TRP A 35 30.80 -3.28 3.95
C TRP A 35 29.71 -4.29 3.59
N TYR A 36 30.07 -5.57 3.39
CA TYR A 36 29.12 -6.65 3.14
C TYR A 36 28.16 -6.86 4.31
N ASP A 37 28.65 -6.96 5.54
CA ASP A 37 27.78 -7.10 6.73
C ASP A 37 26.88 -5.87 6.94
N ALA A 38 27.35 -4.66 6.60
CA ALA A 38 26.55 -3.44 6.68
C ALA A 38 25.45 -3.41 5.61
N THR A 39 25.76 -3.81 4.37
CA THR A 39 24.74 -3.92 3.32
C THR A 39 23.76 -5.06 3.58
N GLU A 40 24.21 -6.21 4.11
CA GLU A 40 23.35 -7.32 4.53
C GLU A 40 22.42 -6.91 5.69
N ARG A 41 22.92 -6.17 6.69
CA ARG A 41 22.13 -5.79 7.88
C ARG A 41 21.22 -4.58 7.69
N PHE A 42 21.74 -3.48 7.13
CA PHE A 42 21.02 -2.21 7.06
C PHE A 42 20.23 -2.05 5.79
N PHE A 43 20.82 -2.48 4.67
CA PHE A 43 20.14 -2.40 3.40
C PHE A 43 19.27 -3.63 3.19
N ASN A 44 19.73 -4.83 3.56
CA ASN A 44 19.06 -6.10 3.22
C ASN A 44 18.51 -6.06 1.78
N ILE A 45 19.19 -5.27 0.91
CA ILE A 45 19.01 -5.19 -0.54
C ILE A 45 19.75 -6.42 -1.07
N ASP A 46 19.37 -7.57 -0.52
CA ASP A 46 19.30 -8.75 -1.33
C ASP A 46 18.30 -8.47 -2.45
N ASN A 47 18.45 -9.22 -3.53
CA ASN A 47 17.47 -9.30 -4.60
C ASN A 47 16.05 -9.59 -4.09
N THR A 48 15.84 -9.85 -2.79
CA THR A 48 14.57 -10.05 -2.09
C THR A 48 13.54 -8.95 -2.35
N PHE A 49 13.90 -7.65 -2.36
CA PHE A 49 12.93 -6.60 -2.70
C PHE A 49 12.44 -6.75 -4.14
N LEU A 50 13.36 -6.81 -5.10
CA LEU A 50 13.05 -6.96 -6.52
C LEU A 50 12.34 -8.30 -6.81
N THR A 51 12.71 -9.34 -6.07
CA THR A 51 12.09 -10.67 -6.15
C THR A 51 10.67 -10.63 -5.60
N THR A 52 10.42 -9.98 -4.45
CA THR A 52 9.08 -9.73 -3.94
C THR A 52 8.26 -8.91 -4.93
N LEU A 53 8.79 -7.80 -5.44
CA LEU A 53 8.12 -6.93 -6.40
C LEU A 53 7.70 -7.72 -7.66
N LYS A 54 8.62 -8.49 -8.25
CA LYS A 54 8.36 -9.31 -9.44
C LYS A 54 7.43 -10.50 -9.16
N HIS A 55 7.65 -11.21 -8.06
CA HIS A 55 6.85 -12.39 -7.73
C HIS A 55 5.46 -12.01 -7.26
N LEU A 56 5.26 -10.84 -6.65
CA LEU A 56 3.92 -10.41 -6.31
C LEU A 56 3.09 -10.07 -7.54
N PHE A 57 3.67 -9.81 -8.73
CA PHE A 57 2.92 -9.70 -10.01
C PHE A 57 2.74 -11.01 -10.77
N THR A 58 3.55 -12.03 -10.47
CA THR A 58 3.56 -13.28 -11.26
C THR A 58 3.07 -14.49 -10.48
N LYS A 59 3.36 -14.55 -9.17
CA LYS A 59 3.15 -15.67 -8.24
C LYS A 59 2.79 -15.15 -6.83
N PRO A 60 1.64 -14.49 -6.65
CA PRO A 60 1.29 -13.84 -5.39
C PRO A 60 0.98 -14.87 -4.29
N ASP A 61 0.53 -16.07 -4.69
CA ASP A 61 0.36 -17.25 -3.85
C ASP A 61 1.69 -17.70 -3.21
N ALA A 62 2.79 -17.68 -3.97
CA ALA A 62 4.10 -18.05 -3.48
C ALA A 62 4.67 -17.03 -2.48
N VAL A 63 4.38 -15.75 -2.66
CA VAL A 63 4.83 -14.67 -1.77
C VAL A 63 3.97 -14.60 -0.51
N ILE A 64 2.68 -14.34 -0.69
CA ILE A 64 1.74 -14.09 0.41
C ILE A 64 1.42 -15.40 1.12
N GLY A 65 1.05 -16.44 0.38
CA GLY A 65 0.79 -17.77 0.95
C GLY A 65 2.06 -18.38 1.55
N GLY A 66 3.22 -18.16 0.92
CA GLY A 66 4.52 -18.54 1.48
C GLY A 66 4.78 -17.87 2.84
N TYR A 67 4.52 -16.57 2.96
CA TYR A 67 4.64 -15.86 4.23
C TYR A 67 3.63 -16.38 5.26
N ILE A 68 2.37 -16.58 4.90
CA ILE A 68 1.35 -17.14 5.81
C ILE A 68 1.79 -18.52 6.33
N ASN A 69 2.37 -19.36 5.47
CA ASN A 69 2.88 -20.69 5.80
C ASN A 69 4.26 -20.70 6.51
N GLY A 70 4.83 -19.53 6.85
CA GLY A 70 6.05 -19.44 7.67
C GLY A 70 7.35 -19.19 6.91
N VAL A 71 7.34 -18.93 5.61
CA VAL A 71 8.55 -18.53 4.86
C VAL A 71 8.91 -17.08 5.20
N ARG A 72 10.05 -16.85 5.88
CA ARG A 72 10.45 -15.51 6.37
C ARG A 72 11.64 -14.85 5.65
N LYS A 73 12.55 -15.63 5.04
CA LYS A 73 13.77 -15.07 4.40
C LYS A 73 13.68 -14.90 2.87
N LYS A 74 12.83 -15.68 2.19
CA LYS A 74 12.76 -15.69 0.71
C LYS A 74 12.17 -14.42 0.12
N TYR A 75 11.28 -13.78 0.86
CA TYR A 75 10.58 -12.56 0.47
C TYR A 75 10.63 -11.57 1.62
N LEU A 76 10.56 -10.28 1.28
CA LEU A 76 10.42 -9.23 2.28
C LEU A 76 9.17 -9.48 3.11
N ASN A 77 9.29 -9.27 4.43
CA ASN A 77 8.14 -9.35 5.31
C ASN A 77 7.12 -8.23 4.95
N PRO A 78 5.83 -8.39 5.31
CA PRO A 78 4.77 -7.47 4.91
C PRO A 78 4.98 -6.06 5.47
N ILE A 79 5.47 -5.96 6.71
CA ILE A 79 5.63 -4.68 7.41
C ILE A 79 6.74 -3.86 6.74
N SER A 80 7.92 -4.44 6.53
CA SER A 80 9.03 -3.82 5.82
C SER A 80 8.66 -3.45 4.39
N TYR A 81 7.89 -4.31 3.69
CA TYR A 81 7.40 -3.99 2.35
C TYR A 81 6.45 -2.79 2.35
N PHE A 82 5.58 -2.71 3.35
CA PHE A 82 4.67 -1.59 3.57
C PHE A 82 5.39 -0.30 3.99
N THR A 83 6.44 -0.40 4.80
CA THR A 83 7.29 0.74 5.13
C THR A 83 7.89 1.34 3.87
N ILE A 84 8.44 0.52 2.96
CA ILE A 84 8.95 1.02 1.67
C ILE A 84 7.85 1.74 0.89
N ALA A 85 6.64 1.18 0.85
CA ALA A 85 5.50 1.80 0.17
C ALA A 85 5.09 3.15 0.77
N ILE A 86 5.05 3.26 2.10
CA ILE A 86 4.77 4.53 2.81
C ILE A 86 5.89 5.54 2.58
N THR A 87 7.15 5.12 2.71
CA THR A 87 8.31 6.01 2.51
C THR A 87 8.31 6.59 1.10
N LEU A 88 8.00 5.76 0.08
CA LEU A 88 7.90 6.24 -1.29
C LEU A 88 6.71 7.20 -1.50
N GLY A 89 5.56 6.93 -0.87
CA GLY A 89 4.42 7.85 -0.88
C GLY A 89 4.73 9.18 -0.20
N GLY A 90 5.40 9.16 0.95
CA GLY A 90 5.85 10.37 1.64
C GLY A 90 6.87 11.17 0.83
N LEU A 91 7.80 10.49 0.14
CA LEU A 91 8.72 11.12 -0.80
C LEU A 91 7.96 11.80 -1.94
N PHE A 92 6.97 11.13 -2.53
CA PHE A 92 6.12 11.73 -3.56
C PHE A 92 5.41 12.99 -3.05
N VAL A 93 4.78 12.92 -1.87
CA VAL A 93 4.12 14.08 -1.25
C VAL A 93 5.10 15.23 -1.04
N TYR A 94 6.29 14.96 -0.50
CA TYR A 94 7.33 15.98 -0.30
C TYR A 94 7.76 16.64 -1.62
N VAL A 95 8.04 15.83 -2.66
CA VAL A 95 8.46 16.36 -3.97
C VAL A 95 7.34 17.20 -4.60
N TYR A 96 6.11 16.73 -4.49
CA TYR A 96 4.93 17.46 -4.95
C TYR A 96 4.77 18.80 -4.23
N THR A 97 4.80 18.83 -2.90
CA THR A 97 4.54 20.06 -2.14
C THR A 97 5.62 21.11 -2.33
N GLU A 98 6.89 20.71 -2.42
CA GLU A 98 8.02 21.65 -2.48
C GLU A 98 8.35 22.10 -3.91
N PHE A 99 8.28 21.18 -4.88
CA PHE A 99 8.76 21.46 -6.24
C PHE A 99 7.63 21.62 -7.27
N PHE A 100 6.44 21.05 -7.01
CA PHE A 100 5.33 21.02 -7.98
C PHE A 100 3.95 21.26 -7.33
N PRO A 101 3.75 22.37 -6.57
CA PRO A 101 2.58 22.55 -5.72
C PRO A 101 1.24 22.53 -6.47
N ASN A 102 1.23 22.87 -7.77
CA ASN A 102 0.01 22.96 -8.57
C ASN A 102 -0.23 21.68 -9.41
N ALA A 103 0.63 20.66 -9.34
CA ALA A 103 0.55 19.51 -10.24
C ALA A 103 -0.71 18.63 -10.01
N LEU A 104 -1.29 18.65 -8.81
CA LEU A 104 -2.49 17.87 -8.46
C LEU A 104 -3.76 18.72 -8.39
N GLU A 105 -3.68 20.01 -8.73
CA GLU A 105 -4.87 20.87 -8.85
C GLU A 105 -5.65 20.56 -10.13
N PHE A 106 -5.00 19.96 -11.14
CA PHE A 106 -5.58 19.61 -12.44
C PHE A 106 -6.40 20.74 -13.05
N ASP A 107 -5.91 21.99 -12.94
CA ASP A 107 -6.63 23.21 -13.36
C ASP A 107 -7.12 23.18 -14.81
N PHE A 108 -6.47 22.40 -15.67
CA PHE A 108 -6.89 22.20 -17.06
C PHE A 108 -8.27 21.53 -17.22
N LEU A 109 -8.82 20.91 -16.18
CA LEU A 109 -10.16 20.32 -16.18
C LEU A 109 -11.25 21.32 -15.81
N TYR A 110 -10.90 22.43 -15.18
CA TYR A 110 -11.85 23.43 -14.70
C TYR A 110 -12.06 24.50 -15.77
N GLN A 111 -13.32 24.80 -16.08
CA GLN A 111 -13.67 25.95 -16.93
C GLN A 111 -13.35 27.25 -16.20
N SER A 112 -12.75 28.20 -16.91
CA SER A 112 -12.36 29.50 -16.38
C SER A 112 -13.57 30.39 -16.04
N GLY A 113 -13.78 30.64 -14.74
CA GLY A 113 -14.21 31.90 -14.13
C GLY A 113 -15.64 32.41 -14.35
N ASP A 114 -16.05 32.60 -15.60
CA ASP A 114 -17.20 33.47 -15.95
C ASP A 114 -18.50 32.71 -16.21
N SER A 115 -18.45 31.39 -16.39
CA SER A 115 -19.63 30.54 -16.67
C SER A 115 -20.05 29.62 -15.52
N MET A 116 -19.38 29.71 -14.36
CA MET A 116 -19.65 28.83 -13.22
C MET A 116 -20.69 29.40 -12.27
N THR A 117 -21.68 28.59 -11.94
CA THR A 117 -22.63 28.85 -10.86
C THR A 117 -21.93 28.86 -9.50
N GLU A 118 -22.52 29.53 -8.52
CA GLU A 118 -21.96 29.61 -7.15
C GLU A 118 -21.86 28.22 -6.49
N ALA A 119 -22.79 27.32 -6.80
CA ALA A 119 -22.76 25.91 -6.37
C ALA A 119 -21.56 25.15 -6.97
N GLU A 120 -21.23 25.38 -8.23
CA GLU A 120 -20.06 24.75 -8.88
C GLU A 120 -18.74 25.26 -8.28
N LYS A 121 -18.67 26.54 -7.91
CA LYS A 121 -17.48 27.13 -7.24
C LYS A 121 -17.25 26.48 -5.88
N ILE A 122 -18.31 26.32 -5.08
CA ILE A 122 -18.26 25.63 -3.79
C ILE A 122 -17.82 24.16 -3.98
N GLY A 123 -18.38 23.47 -4.97
CA GLY A 123 -18.02 22.09 -5.28
C GLY A 123 -16.54 21.91 -5.64
N GLN A 124 -15.99 22.81 -6.46
CA GLN A 124 -14.58 22.78 -6.84
C GLN A 124 -13.64 23.13 -5.67
N ASP A 125 -13.93 24.15 -4.88
CA ASP A 125 -13.12 24.50 -3.69
C ASP A 125 -13.10 23.36 -2.67
N LEU A 126 -14.27 22.73 -2.44
CA LEU A 126 -14.37 21.55 -1.59
C LEU A 126 -13.52 20.39 -2.13
N GLN A 127 -13.58 20.12 -3.43
CA GLN A 127 -12.78 19.07 -4.07
C GLN A 127 -11.27 19.35 -3.94
N LYS A 128 -10.81 20.58 -4.20
CA LYS A 128 -9.41 20.97 -4.05
C LYS A 128 -8.92 20.79 -2.61
N LYS A 129 -9.72 21.22 -1.62
CA LYS A 129 -9.43 21.04 -0.19
C LYS A 129 -9.35 19.55 0.17
N ILE A 130 -10.34 18.75 -0.21
CA ILE A 130 -10.36 17.30 0.05
C ILE A 130 -9.12 16.63 -0.54
N ASN A 131 -8.79 16.92 -1.80
CA ASN A 131 -7.61 16.35 -2.45
C ASN A 131 -6.32 16.74 -1.70
N THR A 132 -6.16 18.02 -1.39
CA THR A 132 -4.97 18.53 -0.67
C THR A 132 -4.78 17.81 0.66
N TYR A 133 -5.83 17.67 1.47
CA TYR A 133 -5.76 16.95 2.74
C TYR A 133 -5.56 15.44 2.57
N MET A 134 -6.19 14.82 1.58
CA MET A 134 -6.03 13.41 1.26
C MET A 134 -4.59 13.07 0.88
N PHE A 135 -3.93 13.91 0.07
CA PHE A 135 -2.53 13.73 -0.28
C PHE A 135 -1.60 14.03 0.91
N LYS A 136 -1.85 15.12 1.65
CA LYS A 136 -1.05 15.46 2.84
C LYS A 136 -1.02 14.34 3.89
N TYR A 137 -2.14 13.68 4.12
CA TYR A 137 -2.27 12.59 5.09
C TYR A 137 -2.34 11.20 4.46
N GLN A 138 -1.89 11.05 3.21
CA GLN A 138 -2.00 9.83 2.42
C GLN A 138 -1.52 8.58 3.20
N SER A 139 -0.34 8.64 3.82
CA SER A 139 0.20 7.51 4.59
C SER A 139 -0.66 7.12 5.81
N LEU A 140 -1.24 8.11 6.50
CA LEU A 140 -2.13 7.85 7.64
C LEU A 140 -3.45 7.24 7.18
N VAL A 141 -4.02 7.77 6.09
CA VAL A 141 -5.21 7.21 5.46
C VAL A 141 -4.96 5.77 5.03
N TYR A 142 -3.77 5.46 4.51
CA TYR A 142 -3.38 4.10 4.10
C TYR A 142 -3.37 3.14 5.29
N ILE A 143 -2.74 3.54 6.39
CA ILE A 143 -2.70 2.74 7.63
C ILE A 143 -4.12 2.53 8.15
N ALA A 144 -4.94 3.58 8.18
CA ALA A 144 -6.31 3.51 8.67
C ALA A 144 -7.20 2.62 7.80
N MET A 145 -7.00 2.58 6.48
CA MET A 145 -7.80 1.78 5.54
C MET A 145 -7.51 0.28 5.61
N LEU A 146 -6.29 -0.14 5.98
CA LEU A 146 -5.89 -1.56 5.98
C LEU A 146 -6.79 -2.46 6.84
N PRO A 147 -7.16 -2.11 8.09
CA PRO A 147 -8.12 -2.88 8.89
C PRO A 147 -9.48 -3.04 8.20
N PHE A 148 -10.02 -1.97 7.60
CA PHE A 148 -11.30 -2.01 6.90
C PHE A 148 -11.23 -2.92 5.67
N LEU A 149 -10.17 -2.81 4.87
CA LEU A 149 -9.93 -3.69 3.72
C LEU A 149 -9.81 -5.16 4.15
N ALA A 150 -9.11 -5.44 5.25
CA ALA A 150 -9.01 -6.79 5.81
C ALA A 150 -10.38 -7.32 6.24
N LEU A 151 -11.18 -6.53 6.94
CA LEU A 151 -12.54 -6.90 7.34
C LEU A 151 -13.47 -7.14 6.15
N ILE A 152 -13.50 -6.23 5.18
CA ILE A 152 -14.31 -6.38 3.96
C ILE A 152 -13.87 -7.64 3.22
N SER A 153 -12.57 -7.84 3.02
CA SER A 153 -12.06 -9.05 2.36
C SER A 153 -12.43 -10.33 3.13
N ARG A 154 -12.42 -10.29 4.47
CA ARG A 154 -12.87 -11.42 5.29
C ARG A 154 -14.36 -11.71 5.11
N LEU A 155 -15.19 -10.68 5.08
CA LEU A 155 -16.64 -10.81 4.85
C LEU A 155 -16.93 -11.38 3.45
N VAL A 156 -16.23 -10.91 2.42
CA VAL A 156 -16.37 -11.40 1.05
C VAL A 156 -16.06 -12.89 0.95
N PHE A 157 -15.01 -13.34 1.64
CA PHE A 157 -14.56 -14.73 1.63
C PHE A 157 -15.05 -15.55 2.82
N ILE A 158 -16.13 -15.15 3.50
CA ILE A 158 -16.65 -15.86 4.68
C ILE A 158 -17.00 -17.34 4.41
N ASN A 159 -17.43 -17.64 3.18
CA ASN A 159 -17.72 -19.01 2.73
C ASN A 159 -16.45 -19.86 2.54
N LYS A 160 -15.27 -19.25 2.47
CA LYS A 160 -13.97 -19.88 2.24
C LYS A 160 -13.08 -19.63 3.45
N LYS A 161 -13.16 -20.51 4.45
CA LYS A 161 -12.40 -20.42 5.73
C LYS A 161 -10.90 -20.75 5.61
N GLN A 162 -10.30 -20.63 4.42
CA GLN A 162 -8.90 -20.95 4.17
C GLN A 162 -7.96 -20.02 4.96
N PHE A 163 -8.31 -18.74 5.08
CA PHE A 163 -7.51 -17.75 5.78
C PHE A 163 -8.25 -17.16 6.99
N ASN A 164 -7.55 -16.81 8.06
CA ASN A 164 -8.09 -16.09 9.23
C ASN A 164 -8.04 -14.55 9.02
N LEU A 165 -8.57 -13.77 9.98
CA LEU A 165 -8.59 -12.30 9.86
C LEU A 165 -7.18 -11.69 9.76
N SER A 166 -6.23 -12.19 10.55
CA SER A 166 -4.84 -11.74 10.53
C SER A 166 -4.13 -12.04 9.21
N GLU A 167 -4.45 -13.16 8.58
CA GLU A 167 -3.94 -13.54 7.26
C GLU A 167 -4.57 -12.68 6.17
N HIS A 168 -5.86 -12.37 6.26
CA HIS A 168 -6.49 -11.34 5.42
C HIS A 168 -5.79 -9.98 5.58
N PHE A 169 -5.38 -9.61 6.80
CA PHE A 169 -4.61 -8.39 7.03
C PHE A 169 -3.26 -8.42 6.28
N VAL A 170 -2.52 -9.54 6.36
CA VAL A 170 -1.26 -9.74 5.62
C VAL A 170 -1.46 -9.66 4.10
N ILE A 171 -2.52 -10.29 3.57
CA ILE A 171 -2.84 -10.25 2.13
C ILE A 171 -3.04 -8.81 1.68
N ASN A 172 -3.85 -8.04 2.41
CA ASN A 172 -4.13 -6.65 2.08
C ASN A 172 -2.89 -5.76 2.23
N ILE A 173 -2.03 -5.98 3.23
CA ILE A 173 -0.75 -5.27 3.34
C ILE A 173 0.08 -5.46 2.08
N TYR A 174 0.34 -6.69 1.65
CA TYR A 174 1.14 -6.93 0.45
C TYR A 174 0.50 -6.34 -0.81
N ALA A 175 -0.79 -6.61 -1.00
CA ALA A 175 -1.51 -6.17 -2.20
C ALA A 175 -1.52 -4.63 -2.32
N TYR A 176 -1.80 -3.96 -1.20
CA TYR A 176 -1.82 -2.50 -1.14
C TYR A 176 -0.43 -1.90 -1.30
N SER A 177 0.57 -2.44 -0.61
CA SER A 177 1.96 -1.97 -0.70
C SER A 177 2.49 -2.01 -2.13
N GLN A 178 2.18 -3.09 -2.86
CA GLN A 178 2.57 -3.24 -4.26
C GLN A 178 2.00 -2.14 -5.14
N MET A 179 0.69 -1.93 -5.06
CA MET A 179 0.02 -0.90 -5.86
C MET A 179 0.52 0.48 -5.48
N SER A 180 0.72 0.74 -4.19
CA SER A 180 1.30 1.98 -3.68
C SER A 180 2.72 2.21 -4.23
N ILE A 181 3.58 1.18 -4.26
CA ILE A 181 4.93 1.31 -4.82
C ILE A 181 4.87 1.65 -6.31
N ILE A 182 4.05 0.94 -7.09
CA ILE A 182 3.89 1.24 -8.52
C ILE A 182 3.37 2.65 -8.73
N ILE A 183 2.25 3.01 -8.09
CA ILE A 183 1.58 4.27 -8.39
C ILE A 183 2.43 5.47 -7.97
N ASN A 184 3.06 5.44 -6.79
CA ASN A 184 3.91 6.54 -6.36
C ASN A 184 5.19 6.64 -7.23
N THR A 185 5.71 5.52 -7.73
CA THR A 185 6.80 5.55 -8.73
C THR A 185 6.34 6.22 -10.03
N LEU A 186 5.16 5.84 -10.55
CA LEU A 186 4.60 6.44 -11.76
C LEU A 186 4.29 7.93 -11.58
N TYR A 187 3.81 8.33 -10.40
CA TYR A 187 3.59 9.73 -10.08
C TYR A 187 4.89 10.53 -10.07
N LEU A 188 5.96 10.02 -9.44
CA LEU A 188 7.27 10.67 -9.47
C LEU A 188 7.82 10.82 -10.90
N LEU A 189 7.61 9.83 -11.77
CA LEU A 189 8.05 9.88 -13.17
C LEU A 189 7.21 10.82 -14.04
N THR A 190 5.96 11.09 -13.67
CA THR A 190 5.02 11.87 -14.48
C THR A 190 4.70 13.25 -13.90
N ILE A 191 5.27 13.61 -12.75
CA ILE A 191 4.98 14.87 -12.04
C ILE A 191 5.24 16.15 -12.86
N TRP A 192 6.22 16.12 -13.75
CA TRP A 192 6.54 17.18 -14.71
C TRP A 192 5.41 17.52 -15.71
N ASN A 193 4.42 16.63 -15.89
CA ASN A 193 3.30 16.84 -16.79
C ASN A 193 1.95 16.53 -16.11
N PRO A 194 1.17 17.57 -15.74
CA PRO A 194 -0.11 17.41 -15.04
C PRO A 194 -1.17 16.57 -15.79
N GLN A 195 -1.18 16.60 -17.13
CA GLN A 195 -2.14 15.80 -17.92
C GLN A 195 -1.82 14.31 -17.83
N ILE A 196 -0.55 13.93 -17.94
CA ILE A 196 -0.13 12.53 -17.80
C ILE A 196 -0.41 12.06 -16.36
N LEU A 197 -0.08 12.90 -15.37
CA LEU A 197 -0.34 12.61 -13.96
C LEU A 197 -1.83 12.37 -13.68
N TYR A 198 -2.72 13.13 -14.33
CA TYR A 198 -4.17 12.91 -14.26
C TYR A 198 -4.58 11.56 -14.82
N TYR A 199 -4.11 11.19 -16.03
CA TYR A 199 -4.44 9.89 -16.62
C TYR A 199 -3.90 8.72 -15.79
N VAL A 200 -2.69 8.84 -15.25
CA VAL A 200 -2.13 7.86 -14.31
C VAL A 200 -3.04 7.74 -13.07
N SER A 201 -3.47 8.86 -12.50
CA SER A 201 -4.37 8.89 -11.33
C SER A 201 -5.72 8.25 -11.61
N PHE A 202 -6.32 8.52 -12.77
CA PHE A 202 -7.58 7.93 -13.18
C PHE A 202 -7.45 6.41 -13.40
N SER A 203 -6.37 5.98 -14.04
CA SER A 203 -6.10 4.56 -14.29
C SER A 203 -5.83 3.76 -13.01
N ASN A 204 -5.34 4.41 -11.94
CA ASN A 204 -4.96 3.76 -10.68
C ASN A 204 -6.09 2.91 -10.11
N LEU A 205 -7.34 3.40 -10.13
CA LEU A 205 -8.49 2.66 -9.59
C LEU A 205 -8.69 1.32 -10.32
N ILE A 206 -8.61 1.34 -11.65
CA ILE A 206 -8.81 0.15 -12.49
C ILE A 206 -7.69 -0.86 -12.22
N PHE A 207 -6.43 -0.40 -12.20
CA PHE A 207 -5.29 -1.26 -11.91
C PHE A 207 -5.34 -1.84 -10.49
N GLN A 208 -5.76 -1.04 -9.50
CA GLN A 208 -5.87 -1.49 -8.12
C GLN A 208 -6.95 -2.57 -7.99
N ILE A 209 -8.14 -2.36 -8.56
CA ILE A 209 -9.21 -3.36 -8.56
C ILE A 209 -8.74 -4.63 -9.29
N GLY A 210 -8.12 -4.50 -10.46
CA GLY A 210 -7.60 -5.61 -11.24
C GLY A 210 -6.54 -6.42 -10.47
N PHE A 211 -5.59 -5.75 -9.84
CA PHE A 211 -4.52 -6.38 -9.08
C PHE A 211 -5.05 -7.11 -7.83
N PHE A 212 -5.90 -6.47 -7.03
CA PHE A 212 -6.52 -7.11 -5.87
C PHE A 212 -7.32 -8.35 -6.28
N THR A 213 -8.09 -8.25 -7.37
CA THR A 213 -8.85 -9.37 -7.93
C THR A 213 -7.92 -10.52 -8.33
N TRP A 214 -6.82 -10.21 -9.00
CA TRP A 214 -5.83 -11.20 -9.42
C TRP A 214 -5.11 -11.86 -8.23
N VAL A 215 -4.78 -11.11 -7.18
CA VAL A 215 -4.22 -11.67 -5.93
C VAL A 215 -5.20 -12.67 -5.30
N PHE A 216 -6.46 -12.28 -5.09
CA PHE A 216 -7.45 -13.17 -4.48
C PHE A 216 -7.81 -14.37 -5.37
N TYR A 217 -7.87 -14.17 -6.69
CA TYR A 217 -8.05 -15.25 -7.66
C TYR A 217 -7.00 -16.34 -7.50
N LYS A 218 -5.72 -15.95 -7.40
CA LYS A 218 -4.60 -16.89 -7.21
C LYS A 218 -4.56 -17.52 -5.82
N LEU A 219 -4.77 -16.74 -4.75
CA LEU A 219 -4.66 -17.27 -3.39
C LEU A 219 -5.76 -18.28 -3.04
N PHE A 220 -6.98 -18.04 -3.50
CA PHE A 220 -8.13 -18.92 -3.24
C PHE A 220 -8.39 -19.95 -4.36
N ASN A 221 -7.54 -20.00 -5.40
CA ASN A 221 -7.69 -20.84 -6.60
C ASN A 221 -9.13 -20.78 -7.15
N LEU A 222 -9.64 -19.57 -7.37
CA LEU A 222 -11.03 -19.35 -7.77
C LEU A 222 -11.24 -19.66 -9.25
N THR A 223 -12.49 -19.94 -9.63
CA THR A 223 -12.92 -19.91 -11.04
C THR A 223 -13.33 -18.49 -11.43
N ILE A 224 -13.34 -18.17 -12.74
CA ILE A 224 -13.66 -16.83 -13.24
C ILE A 224 -15.05 -16.37 -12.75
N LYS A 225 -16.06 -17.24 -12.83
CA LYS A 225 -17.43 -16.94 -12.35
C LYS A 225 -17.47 -16.56 -10.86
N HIS A 226 -16.76 -17.31 -10.02
CA HIS A 226 -16.70 -17.01 -8.59
C HIS A 226 -15.92 -15.74 -8.31
N THR A 227 -14.88 -15.46 -9.10
CA THR A 227 -14.06 -14.25 -8.98
C THR A 227 -14.88 -13.01 -9.27
N ILE A 228 -15.65 -12.99 -10.35
CA ILE A 228 -16.53 -11.87 -10.71
C ILE A 228 -17.59 -11.65 -9.62
N LEU A 229 -18.22 -12.71 -9.11
CA LEU A 229 -19.20 -12.59 -8.04
C LEU A 229 -18.59 -12.00 -6.75
N LYS A 230 -17.39 -12.43 -6.38
CA LYS A 230 -16.70 -11.95 -5.19
C LYS A 230 -16.21 -10.51 -5.36
N LEU A 231 -15.79 -10.14 -6.58
CA LEU A 231 -15.45 -8.76 -6.93
C LEU A 231 -16.67 -7.84 -6.78
N LEU A 232 -17.81 -8.22 -7.34
CA LEU A 232 -19.04 -7.43 -7.23
C LEU A 232 -19.45 -7.26 -5.76
N LEU A 233 -19.41 -8.34 -4.98
CA LEU A 233 -19.73 -8.28 -3.56
C LEU A 233 -18.74 -7.41 -2.77
N PHE A 234 -17.45 -7.45 -3.10
CA PHE A 234 -16.44 -6.55 -2.53
C PHE A 234 -16.74 -5.09 -2.84
N LEU A 235 -17.07 -4.76 -4.11
CA LEU A 235 -17.41 -3.40 -4.52
C LEU A 235 -18.68 -2.88 -3.86
N VAL A 236 -19.71 -3.72 -3.71
CA VAL A 236 -20.96 -3.35 -3.00
C VAL A 236 -20.68 -3.05 -1.53
N LEU A 237 -19.92 -3.91 -0.84
CA LEU A 237 -19.57 -3.67 0.56
C LEU A 237 -18.70 -2.43 0.74
N LEU A 238 -17.73 -2.21 -0.15
CA LEU A 238 -16.90 -1.02 -0.14
C LEU A 238 -17.74 0.24 -0.36
N GLY A 239 -18.63 0.23 -1.36
CA GLY A 239 -19.56 1.32 -1.64
C GLY A 239 -20.50 1.63 -0.46
N ALA A 240 -20.99 0.60 0.23
CA ALA A 240 -21.80 0.77 1.44
C ALA A 240 -21.02 1.41 2.60
N VAL A 241 -19.74 1.06 2.77
CA VAL A 241 -18.89 1.71 3.78
C VAL A 241 -18.66 3.18 3.41
N PHE A 242 -18.34 3.48 2.15
CA PHE A 242 -18.15 4.87 1.70
C PHE A 242 -19.43 5.70 1.80
N SER A 243 -20.61 5.14 1.49
CA SER A 243 -21.86 5.88 1.62
C SER A 243 -22.17 6.25 3.07
N VAL A 244 -21.89 5.36 4.02
CA VAL A 244 -22.00 5.67 5.46
C VAL A 244 -21.05 6.81 5.86
N PHE A 245 -19.79 6.79 5.39
CA PHE A 245 -18.85 7.87 5.64
C PHE A 245 -19.31 9.21 5.05
N ILE A 246 -19.81 9.21 3.80
CA ILE A 246 -20.31 10.42 3.14
C ILE A 246 -21.51 10.98 3.91
N ILE A 247 -22.47 10.14 4.29
CA ILE A 247 -23.65 10.56 5.08
C ILE A 247 -23.21 11.16 6.42
N ALA A 248 -22.25 10.52 7.12
CA ALA A 248 -21.73 11.02 8.39
C ALA A 248 -21.06 12.40 8.24
N ILE A 249 -20.26 12.59 7.19
CA ILE A 249 -19.60 13.87 6.89
C ILE A 249 -20.65 14.94 6.53
N SER A 250 -21.65 14.61 5.71
CA SER A 250 -22.71 15.54 5.34
C SER A 250 -23.54 15.99 6.55
N ILE A 251 -23.89 15.07 7.46
CA ILE A 251 -24.57 15.40 8.72
C ILE A 251 -23.68 16.32 9.55
N TYR A 252 -22.39 15.99 9.71
CA TYR A 252 -21.46 16.83 10.46
C TYR A 252 -21.37 18.25 9.88
N MET A 253 -21.24 18.39 8.56
CA MET A 253 -21.21 19.71 7.92
C MET A 253 -22.52 20.47 8.08
N ALA A 254 -23.68 19.80 7.98
CA ALA A 254 -24.99 20.43 8.14
C ALA A 254 -25.22 21.00 9.56
N PHE A 255 -24.73 20.32 10.60
CA PHE A 255 -24.97 20.73 11.98
C PHE A 255 -23.86 21.61 12.58
N PHE A 256 -22.62 21.52 12.08
CA PHE A 256 -21.46 22.13 12.73
C PHE A 256 -20.69 23.12 11.86
N THR A 257 -21.13 23.38 10.61
CA THR A 257 -20.48 24.36 9.73
C THR A 257 -21.51 25.24 9.03
N ASP A 258 -21.19 26.52 8.80
CA ASP A 258 -22.06 27.47 8.08
C ASP A 258 -22.14 27.18 6.57
N THR A 259 -21.55 26.07 6.11
CA THR A 259 -21.46 25.64 4.70
C THR A 259 -22.83 25.64 3.99
N PHE A 260 -23.92 25.34 4.70
CA PHE A 260 -25.27 25.29 4.13
C PHE A 260 -26.13 26.53 4.44
N GLN A 261 -25.65 27.49 5.23
CA GLN A 261 -26.42 28.70 5.57
C GLN A 261 -26.64 29.62 4.35
N ASN A 262 -25.74 29.59 3.37
CA ASN A 262 -25.85 30.39 2.14
C ASN A 262 -26.62 29.66 1.01
N MET A 263 -27.19 28.47 1.26
CA MET A 263 -27.93 27.69 0.26
C MET A 263 -29.46 27.81 0.40
N THR A 264 -29.94 28.58 1.38
CA THR A 264 -31.36 28.93 1.47
C THR A 264 -31.65 30.15 0.59
N PRO A 265 -32.64 30.10 -0.31
CA PRO A 265 -33.08 31.27 -1.06
C PRO A 265 -33.68 32.35 -0.15
#